data_AF-A0A8C0DJ52-F1
#
_entry.id   AF-A0A8C0DJ52-F1
#
_cell.length_a   1.000
_cell.length_b   1.000
_cell.length_c   1.000
_cell.angle_alpha   90.00
_cell.angle_beta   90.00
_cell.angle_gamma   90.00
#
_symmetry.space_group_name_H-M   'P 1'
#
loop_
_entity.id
_entity.type
_entity.pdbx_description
1 polymer ?
#
loop_
_entity_poly.entity_id
_entity_poly.type
_entity_poly.pdbx_seq_one_letter_code
_entity_poly.pdbx_strand_id
1 'polypeptide(L)'
;MSTVHEILYKLSLEGDHSTPPSAYGSVKAYTNFDAERDALNTEMPIKTKGVGEVTINILTNRSNEQRQDIAFAYQRRTKKELASTEILGLLKTLAQYDASELKASMKGLGTDEDSLIEFICSRTNQELQEINRVDKDMYKTDLEKDIISDTSGDFRKLRVALSKGRRAEDGSVVDYELIDQDARDLCDAGMKRRGTDVPKRISILTKWSVSPLCPSLGG
;
A
#
# COMPACT_ATOMS: atom_id res chain seq x y z
N MET A 1 -16.29 13.19 -3.85
CA MET A 1 -15.00 12.46 -3.73
C MET A 1 -15.33 10.99 -3.56
N SER A 2 -14.73 10.16 -4.40
CA SER A 2 -15.38 9.03 -5.09
C SER A 2 -15.48 7.77 -4.24
N THR A 3 -16.66 7.13 -4.27
CA THR A 3 -16.94 5.78 -3.73
C THR A 3 -15.94 4.72 -4.18
N VAL A 4 -15.26 4.95 -5.31
CA VAL A 4 -14.20 4.10 -5.86
C VAL A 4 -12.96 4.08 -4.95
N HIS A 5 -12.56 5.21 -4.34
CA HIS A 5 -11.40 5.26 -3.44
C HIS A 5 -11.65 4.43 -2.17
N GLU A 6 -12.86 4.53 -1.61
CA GLU A 6 -13.25 3.76 -0.42
C GLU A 6 -13.35 2.25 -0.72
N ILE A 7 -13.84 1.89 -1.92
CA ILE A 7 -13.86 0.49 -2.38
C ILE A 7 -12.43 -0.01 -2.59
N LEU A 8 -11.58 0.74 -3.29
CA LEU A 8 -10.18 0.35 -3.53
C LEU A 8 -9.39 0.19 -2.23
N TYR A 9 -9.60 1.09 -1.27
CA TYR A 9 -9.01 1.01 0.07
C TYR A 9 -9.36 -0.32 0.77
N LYS A 10 -10.62 -0.77 0.69
CA LYS A 10 -11.06 -2.04 1.31
C LYS A 10 -10.62 -3.30 0.55
N LEU A 11 -10.15 -3.15 -0.69
CA LEU A 11 -9.63 -4.23 -1.53
C LEU A 11 -8.10 -4.38 -1.44
N SER A 12 -7.42 -3.34 -0.93
CA SER A 12 -5.97 -3.21 -0.83
C SER A 12 -5.28 -4.18 0.15
N LEU A 13 -6.00 -5.13 0.74
CA LEU A 13 -5.49 -6.04 1.77
C LEU A 13 -5.16 -7.45 1.27
N GLU A 14 -5.11 -7.66 -0.06
CA GLU A 14 -4.73 -8.96 -0.64
C GLU A 14 -3.64 -8.77 -1.71
N GLY A 15 -2.46 -9.36 -1.49
CA GLY A 15 -1.38 -9.44 -2.49
C GLY A 15 -0.16 -10.22 -2.02
N ASP A 16 -0.06 -11.48 -2.48
CA ASP A 16 1.14 -12.25 -2.86
C ASP A 16 1.21 -13.68 -2.31
N HIS A 17 1.78 -14.58 -3.13
CA HIS A 17 1.99 -16.04 -2.93
C HIS A 17 2.72 -16.45 -1.64
N SER A 18 3.15 -15.48 -0.84
CA SER A 18 3.86 -15.68 0.43
C SER A 18 2.94 -15.54 1.66
N THR A 19 1.73 -15.00 1.46
CA THR A 19 0.75 -14.78 2.53
C THR A 19 -0.51 -15.59 2.25
N PRO A 20 -1.03 -16.37 3.22
CA PRO A 20 -2.30 -17.06 3.04
C PRO A 20 -3.41 -16.04 2.74
N PRO A 21 -4.43 -16.40 1.94
CA PRO A 21 -5.56 -15.52 1.66
C PRO A 21 -6.09 -14.92 2.95
N SER A 22 -6.07 -13.59 3.07
CA SER A 22 -6.51 -12.92 4.29
C SER A 22 -7.93 -13.37 4.61
N ALA A 23 -8.13 -13.98 5.78
CA ALA A 23 -9.48 -14.40 6.21
C ALA A 23 -10.45 -13.21 6.31
N TYR A 24 -9.93 -11.98 6.38
CA TYR A 24 -10.67 -10.74 6.60
C TYR A 24 -10.93 -9.93 5.32
N GLY A 25 -10.37 -10.33 4.17
CA GLY A 25 -10.60 -9.63 2.90
C GLY A 25 -12.06 -9.70 2.44
N SER A 26 -12.58 -8.62 1.87
CA SER A 26 -14.00 -8.50 1.47
C SER A 26 -14.31 -9.10 0.09
N VAL A 27 -13.35 -9.10 -0.82
CA VAL A 27 -13.46 -9.74 -2.14
C VAL A 27 -12.63 -11.00 -2.14
N LYS A 28 -13.20 -12.09 -2.65
CA LYS A 28 -12.56 -13.40 -2.72
C LYS A 28 -12.42 -13.87 -4.16
N ALA A 29 -11.54 -14.84 -4.36
CA ALA A 29 -11.39 -15.51 -5.64
C ALA A 29 -12.74 -16.11 -6.09
N TYR A 30 -13.12 -15.83 -7.33
CA TYR A 30 -14.32 -16.38 -7.94
C TYR A 30 -14.09 -17.85 -8.31
N THR A 31 -15.00 -18.74 -7.90
CA THR A 31 -14.79 -20.19 -7.97
C THR A 31 -14.82 -20.77 -9.39
N ASN A 32 -15.65 -20.24 -10.27
CA ASN A 32 -15.81 -20.70 -11.66
C ASN A 32 -15.15 -19.71 -12.64
N PHE A 33 -13.91 -19.33 -12.35
CA PHE A 33 -13.21 -18.29 -13.08
C PHE A 33 -12.74 -18.74 -14.46
N ASP A 34 -12.98 -17.89 -15.46
CA ASP A 34 -12.49 -18.03 -16.83
C ASP A 34 -12.06 -16.65 -17.33
N ALA A 35 -10.75 -16.41 -17.32
CA ALA A 35 -10.14 -15.16 -17.73
C ALA A 35 -10.52 -14.77 -19.17
N GLU A 36 -10.64 -15.76 -20.05
CA GLU A 36 -10.89 -15.58 -21.47
C GLU A 36 -12.34 -15.15 -21.73
N ARG A 37 -13.29 -15.73 -20.98
CA ARG A 37 -14.70 -15.33 -21.00
C ARG A 37 -14.92 -13.96 -20.37
N ASP A 38 -14.29 -13.69 -19.24
CA ASP A 38 -14.42 -12.41 -18.55
C ASP A 38 -13.80 -11.26 -19.35
N ALA A 39 -12.67 -11.48 -20.02
CA ALA A 39 -12.08 -10.51 -20.97
C ALA A 39 -13.03 -10.17 -22.13
N LEU A 40 -13.70 -11.18 -22.72
CA LEU A 40 -14.67 -10.96 -23.79
C LEU A 40 -15.88 -10.14 -23.32
N ASN A 41 -16.43 -10.50 -22.15
CA ASN A 41 -17.56 -9.78 -21.55
C ASN A 41 -17.20 -8.33 -21.16
N THR A 42 -15.91 -8.06 -20.94
CA THR A 42 -15.39 -6.72 -20.63
C THR A 42 -15.18 -5.88 -21.90
N GLU A 43 -14.87 -6.51 -23.04
CA GLU A 43 -14.67 -5.83 -24.33
C GLU A 43 -15.95 -5.23 -24.91
N MET A 44 -17.05 -5.98 -24.85
CA MET A 44 -18.32 -5.60 -25.48
C MET A 44 -18.90 -4.27 -24.94
N PRO A 45 -18.93 -4.02 -23.62
CA PRO A 45 -19.39 -2.75 -23.05
C PRO A 45 -18.47 -1.56 -23.38
N ILE A 46 -17.14 -1.76 -23.34
CA ILE A 46 -16.16 -0.68 -23.60
C ILE A 46 -16.32 -0.10 -25.01
N LYS A 47 -16.63 -0.93 -26.00
CA LYS A 47 -16.83 -0.50 -27.40
C LYS A 47 -18.15 0.25 -27.63
N THR A 48 -19.15 0.06 -26.77
CA THR A 48 -20.52 0.51 -27.06
C THR A 48 -20.91 1.79 -26.33
N LYS A 49 -20.55 2.01 -25.05
CA LYS A 49 -20.94 3.23 -24.29
C LYS A 49 -20.00 3.65 -23.14
N GLY A 50 -18.78 3.13 -23.05
CA GLY A 50 -17.86 3.38 -21.93
C GLY A 50 -17.80 2.20 -20.96
N VAL A 51 -17.29 2.42 -19.74
CA VAL A 51 -17.23 1.38 -18.71
C VAL A 51 -18.65 0.96 -18.32
N GLY A 52 -19.08 -0.21 -18.79
CA GLY A 52 -20.41 -0.72 -18.47
C GLY A 52 -20.47 -1.31 -17.06
N GLU A 53 -21.68 -1.36 -16.49
CA GLU A 53 -21.98 -2.01 -15.21
C GLU A 53 -21.50 -3.47 -15.17
N VAL A 54 -21.54 -4.18 -16.31
CA VAL A 54 -21.00 -5.54 -16.46
C VAL A 54 -19.51 -5.61 -16.14
N THR A 55 -18.72 -4.64 -16.62
CA THR A 55 -17.29 -4.59 -16.35
C THR A 55 -17.02 -4.35 -14.87
N ILE A 56 -17.76 -3.43 -14.25
CA ILE A 56 -17.66 -3.16 -12.81
C ILE A 56 -17.99 -4.43 -12.03
N ASN A 57 -19.12 -5.09 -12.32
CA ASN A 57 -19.56 -6.29 -11.64
C ASN A 57 -18.58 -7.46 -11.78
N ILE A 58 -17.93 -7.62 -12.94
CA ILE A 58 -16.88 -8.62 -13.11
C ILE A 58 -15.71 -8.25 -12.20
N LEU A 59 -15.13 -7.07 -12.36
CA LEU A 59 -13.88 -6.73 -11.67
C LEU A 59 -14.06 -6.66 -10.14
N THR A 60 -15.17 -6.15 -9.63
CA THR A 60 -15.42 -6.09 -8.18
C THR A 60 -15.69 -7.46 -7.54
N ASN A 61 -15.98 -8.49 -8.33
CA ASN A 61 -16.19 -9.87 -7.87
C ASN A 61 -15.08 -10.84 -8.34
N ARG A 62 -13.86 -10.33 -8.56
CA ARG A 62 -12.66 -11.11 -8.85
C ARG A 62 -11.54 -10.71 -7.91
N SER A 63 -10.72 -11.67 -7.49
CA SER A 63 -9.49 -11.38 -6.75
C SER A 63 -8.53 -10.55 -7.61
N ASN A 64 -7.56 -9.87 -6.99
CA ASN A 64 -6.57 -9.09 -7.76
C ASN A 64 -5.83 -9.96 -8.79
N GLU A 65 -5.42 -11.17 -8.40
CA GLU A 65 -4.78 -12.16 -9.28
C GLU A 65 -5.65 -12.51 -10.49
N GLN A 66 -6.93 -12.81 -10.28
CA GLN A 66 -7.88 -13.07 -11.37
C GLN A 66 -8.05 -11.85 -12.29
N ARG A 67 -7.98 -10.64 -11.75
CA ARG A 67 -8.02 -9.41 -12.58
C ARG A 67 -6.75 -9.25 -13.43
N GLN A 68 -5.58 -9.68 -12.93
CA GLN A 68 -4.35 -9.72 -13.74
C GLN A 68 -4.52 -10.68 -14.92
N ASP A 69 -5.07 -11.87 -14.67
CA ASP A 69 -5.34 -12.86 -15.73
C ASP A 69 -6.34 -12.32 -16.77
N ILE A 70 -7.40 -11.63 -16.33
CA ILE A 70 -8.35 -10.95 -17.22
C ILE A 70 -7.64 -9.89 -18.06
N ALA A 71 -6.81 -9.04 -17.43
CA ALA A 71 -6.08 -7.99 -18.13
C ALA A 71 -5.14 -8.57 -19.20
N PHE A 72 -4.42 -9.65 -18.86
CA PHE A 72 -3.55 -10.36 -19.79
C PHE A 72 -4.34 -10.98 -20.96
N ALA A 73 -5.46 -11.67 -20.67
CA ALA A 73 -6.33 -12.26 -21.71
C ALA A 73 -6.91 -11.17 -22.63
N TYR A 74 -7.35 -10.04 -22.06
CA TYR A 74 -7.85 -8.90 -22.83
C TYR A 74 -6.79 -8.32 -23.76
N GLN A 75 -5.58 -8.08 -23.25
CA GLN A 75 -4.45 -7.57 -24.02
C GLN A 75 -4.08 -8.53 -25.16
N ARG A 76 -4.07 -9.84 -24.89
CA ARG A 76 -3.76 -10.87 -25.89
C ARG A 76 -4.74 -10.84 -27.06
N ARG A 77 -6.04 -10.65 -26.78
CA ARG A 77 -7.13 -10.57 -27.77
C ARG A 77 -7.14 -9.26 -28.55
N THR A 78 -7.13 -8.13 -27.84
CA THR A 78 -7.41 -6.81 -28.43
C THR A 78 -6.15 -6.08 -28.91
N LYS A 79 -4.97 -6.55 -28.48
CA LYS A 79 -3.68 -5.85 -28.59
C LYS A 79 -3.70 -4.46 -27.94
N LYS A 80 -4.62 -4.23 -27.00
CA LYS A 80 -4.77 -2.98 -26.24
C LYS A 80 -4.78 -3.29 -24.75
N GLU A 81 -4.30 -2.34 -23.96
CA GLU A 81 -4.42 -2.40 -22.50
C GLU A 81 -5.88 -2.19 -22.08
N LEU A 82 -6.31 -2.98 -21.09
CA LEU A 82 -7.56 -2.75 -20.39
C LEU A 82 -7.36 -1.58 -19.41
N ALA A 83 -7.35 -0.34 -19.89
CA ALA A 83 -7.04 0.83 -19.07
C ALA A 83 -8.07 1.96 -19.28
N SER A 84 -9.20 1.89 -18.58
CA SER A 84 -10.07 3.05 -18.37
C SER A 84 -9.79 3.65 -16.98
N THR A 85 -9.74 4.97 -16.90
CA THR A 85 -9.23 5.77 -15.75
C THR A 85 -9.80 5.40 -14.39
N GLU A 86 -11.07 4.97 -14.30
CA GLU A 86 -11.74 4.62 -13.04
C GLU A 86 -11.55 3.16 -12.62
N ILE A 87 -11.27 2.26 -13.58
CA ILE A 87 -11.02 0.83 -13.35
C ILE A 87 -9.54 0.55 -13.09
N LEU A 88 -8.66 1.46 -13.51
CA LEU A 88 -7.22 1.29 -13.50
C LEU A 88 -6.68 0.88 -12.11
N GLY A 89 -7.27 1.38 -11.03
CA GLY A 89 -6.89 0.99 -9.66
C GLY A 89 -7.16 -0.48 -9.35
N LEU A 90 -8.29 -1.02 -9.82
CA LEU A 90 -8.67 -2.43 -9.57
C LEU A 90 -7.78 -3.41 -10.33
N LEU A 91 -7.18 -2.98 -11.44
CA LEU A 91 -6.36 -3.80 -12.33
C LEU A 91 -4.87 -3.73 -12.01
N LYS A 92 -4.42 -2.78 -11.20
CA LYS A 92 -3.04 -2.75 -10.72
C LYS A 92 -2.86 -3.83 -9.65
N THR A 93 -1.66 -4.39 -9.57
CA THR A 93 -1.27 -5.09 -8.35
C THR A 93 -1.25 -4.10 -7.19
N LEU A 94 -1.31 -4.59 -5.96
CA LEU A 94 -1.29 -3.74 -4.77
C LEU A 94 -0.09 -2.78 -4.78
N ALA A 95 1.11 -3.30 -5.02
CA ALA A 95 2.33 -2.49 -5.07
C ALA A 95 2.34 -1.48 -6.23
N GLN A 96 1.76 -1.81 -7.39
CA GLN A 96 1.62 -0.87 -8.50
C GLN A 96 0.64 0.26 -8.17
N TYR A 97 -0.45 -0.06 -7.47
CA TYR A 97 -1.41 0.93 -7.01
C TYR A 97 -0.74 1.90 -6.04
N ASP A 98 -0.13 1.37 -4.98
CA ASP A 98 0.55 2.16 -3.95
C ASP A 98 1.68 3.01 -4.53
N ALA A 99 2.53 2.45 -5.40
CA ALA A 99 3.58 3.21 -6.08
C ALA A 99 2.99 4.38 -6.91
N SER A 100 1.86 4.14 -7.58
CA SER A 100 1.21 5.19 -8.37
C SER A 100 0.56 6.29 -7.54
N GLU A 101 -0.03 5.95 -6.39
CA GLU A 101 -0.60 6.94 -5.47
C GLU A 101 0.51 7.71 -4.74
N LEU A 102 1.61 7.06 -4.35
CA LEU A 102 2.80 7.72 -3.81
C LEU A 102 3.41 8.69 -4.81
N LYS A 103 3.51 8.32 -6.09
CA LYS A 103 3.99 9.25 -7.13
C LYS A 103 3.02 10.41 -7.32
N ALA A 104 1.71 10.15 -7.28
CA ALA A 104 0.70 11.19 -7.40
C ALA A 104 0.73 12.18 -6.24
N SER A 105 0.95 11.71 -5.01
CA SER A 105 1.01 12.57 -3.82
C SER A 105 2.22 13.51 -3.80
N MET A 106 3.31 13.15 -4.49
CA MET A 106 4.51 13.97 -4.65
C MET A 106 4.55 14.72 -5.98
N LYS A 107 3.44 14.78 -6.74
CA LYS A 107 3.42 15.41 -8.05
C LYS A 107 3.01 16.88 -7.97
N GLY A 108 3.91 17.78 -8.38
CA GLY A 108 3.57 19.19 -8.65
C GLY A 108 4.19 20.14 -7.64
N LEU A 109 3.56 21.30 -7.43
CA LEU A 109 4.00 22.26 -6.42
C LEU A 109 3.33 21.93 -5.09
N GLY A 110 4.10 21.34 -4.18
CA GLY A 110 3.62 20.86 -2.89
C GLY A 110 3.42 19.35 -2.87
N THR A 111 3.15 18.83 -1.68
CA THR A 111 3.02 17.39 -1.41
C THR A 111 1.68 17.15 -0.75
N ASP A 112 0.92 16.18 -1.23
CA ASP A 112 -0.23 15.64 -0.50
C ASP A 112 0.29 14.77 0.66
N GLU A 113 0.56 15.46 1.77
CA GLU A 113 1.18 14.86 2.94
C GLU A 113 0.29 13.81 3.58
N ASP A 114 -1.04 13.95 3.52
CA ASP A 114 -1.99 13.02 4.11
C ASP A 114 -1.94 11.66 3.40
N SER A 115 -1.99 11.66 2.06
CA SER A 115 -1.83 10.44 1.27
C SER A 115 -0.45 9.80 1.49
N LEU A 116 0.61 10.61 1.47
CA LEU A 116 1.97 10.12 1.76
C LEU A 116 2.09 9.53 3.18
N ILE A 117 1.36 10.10 4.15
CA ILE A 117 1.26 9.59 5.52
C ILE A 117 0.60 8.22 5.53
N GLU A 118 -0.58 8.12 4.92
CA GLU A 118 -1.42 6.93 4.87
C GLU A 118 -0.66 5.73 4.31
N PHE A 119 -0.09 5.86 3.10
CA PHE A 119 0.56 4.74 2.43
C PHE A 119 1.83 4.27 3.15
N ILE A 120 2.72 5.19 3.57
CA ILE A 120 3.99 4.78 4.21
C ILE A 120 3.79 4.24 5.63
N CYS A 121 2.81 4.78 6.39
CA CYS A 121 2.61 4.38 7.79
C CYS A 121 1.77 3.10 7.93
N SER A 122 0.92 2.76 6.96
CA SER A 122 0.01 1.60 7.06
C SER A 122 0.59 0.30 6.50
N ARG A 123 1.61 0.37 5.63
CA ARG A 123 2.18 -0.80 4.96
C ARG A 123 3.23 -1.51 5.81
N THR A 124 3.24 -2.83 5.71
CA THR A 124 4.22 -3.74 6.34
C THR A 124 5.61 -3.62 5.71
N ASN A 125 6.61 -4.27 6.31
CA ASN A 125 7.97 -4.28 5.74
C ASN A 125 8.00 -4.93 4.36
N GLN A 126 7.34 -6.08 4.20
CA GLN A 126 7.27 -6.79 2.92
C GLN A 126 6.59 -5.95 1.84
N GLU A 127 5.43 -5.36 2.15
CA GLU A 127 4.72 -4.49 1.21
C GLU A 127 5.57 -3.28 0.80
N LEU A 128 6.23 -2.62 1.75
CA LEU A 128 7.11 -1.48 1.45
C LEU A 128 8.30 -1.87 0.57
N GLN A 129 8.89 -3.05 0.78
CA GLN A 129 9.99 -3.54 -0.06
C GLN A 129 9.52 -3.79 -1.49
N GLU A 130 8.33 -4.37 -1.66
CA GLU A 130 7.74 -4.61 -2.97
C GLU A 130 7.32 -3.30 -3.66
N ILE A 131 6.75 -2.34 -2.93
CA ILE A 131 6.46 -0.99 -3.41
C ILE A 131 7.75 -0.31 -3.91
N ASN A 132 8.84 -0.37 -3.16
CA ASN A 132 10.13 0.21 -3.58
C ASN A 132 10.63 -0.41 -4.89
N ARG A 133 10.49 -1.73 -5.05
CA ARG A 133 10.88 -2.45 -6.27
C ARG A 133 10.03 -1.99 -7.46
N VAL A 134 8.70 -2.00 -7.30
CA VAL A 134 7.74 -1.66 -8.34
C VAL A 134 7.82 -0.17 -8.71
N ASP A 135 7.96 0.75 -7.76
CA ASP A 135 8.12 2.19 -8.02
C ASP A 135 9.36 2.43 -8.89
N LYS A 136 10.48 1.80 -8.54
CA LYS A 136 11.71 1.88 -9.32
C LYS A 136 11.56 1.32 -10.73
N ASP A 137 10.86 0.21 -10.88
CA ASP A 137 10.58 -0.38 -12.18
C ASP A 137 9.66 0.51 -13.03
N MET A 138 8.65 1.16 -12.43
CA MET A 138 7.67 2.00 -13.12
C MET A 138 8.23 3.38 -13.49
N TYR A 139 9.00 4.00 -12.59
CA TYR A 139 9.37 5.42 -12.69
C TYR A 139 10.87 5.67 -12.84
N LYS A 140 11.69 4.61 -12.76
CA LYS A 140 13.15 4.66 -12.97
C LYS A 140 13.88 5.60 -12.00
N THR A 141 13.28 5.87 -10.85
CA THR A 141 13.84 6.61 -9.71
C THR A 141 13.63 5.80 -8.44
N ASP A 142 14.41 6.08 -7.39
CA ASP A 142 14.21 5.42 -6.10
C ASP A 142 13.16 6.22 -5.30
N LEU A 143 12.14 5.55 -4.76
CA LEU A 143 11.10 6.19 -3.94
C LEU A 143 11.69 7.06 -2.80
N GLU A 144 12.78 6.60 -2.17
CA GLU A 144 13.51 7.38 -1.15
C GLU A 144 13.99 8.74 -1.68
N LYS A 145 14.48 8.80 -2.93
CA LYS A 145 14.96 10.06 -3.53
C LYS A 145 13.82 11.04 -3.77
N ASP A 146 12.68 10.53 -4.22
CA ASP A 146 11.50 11.35 -4.47
C ASP A 146 10.93 11.90 -3.16
N ILE A 147 10.88 11.08 -2.10
CA ILE A 147 10.51 11.55 -0.76
C ILE A 147 11.49 12.64 -0.28
N ILE A 148 12.79 12.47 -0.53
CA ILE A 148 13.81 13.45 -0.16
C ILE A 148 13.65 14.76 -0.94
N SER A 149 13.26 14.73 -2.23
CA SER A 149 13.06 15.96 -3.00
C SER A 149 11.83 16.74 -2.54
N ASP A 150 10.76 16.06 -2.17
CA ASP A 150 9.43 16.66 -1.97
C ASP A 150 9.06 16.94 -0.52
N THR A 151 9.82 16.43 0.44
CA THR A 151 9.58 16.69 1.88
C THR A 151 10.77 17.41 2.51
N SER A 152 10.68 17.94 3.73
CA SER A 152 11.82 18.56 4.42
C SER A 152 11.79 18.32 5.94
N GLY A 153 12.85 18.76 6.64
CA GLY A 153 12.93 18.70 8.10
C GLY A 153 12.83 17.30 8.69
N ASP A 154 12.24 17.20 9.89
CA ASP A 154 12.07 15.92 10.57
C ASP A 154 10.98 15.04 9.94
N PHE A 155 10.01 15.65 9.24
CA PHE A 155 9.02 14.91 8.45
C PHE A 155 9.69 14.07 7.37
N ARG A 156 10.65 14.65 6.63
CA ARG A 156 11.49 13.91 5.67
C ARG A 156 12.20 12.73 6.33
N LYS A 157 12.86 12.96 7.47
CA LYS A 157 13.62 11.90 8.17
C LYS A 157 12.73 10.73 8.56
N LEU A 158 11.54 11.01 9.09
CA LEU A 158 10.57 9.98 9.47
C LEU A 158 10.08 9.20 8.24
N ARG A 159 9.68 9.90 7.17
CA ARG A 159 9.17 9.27 5.94
C ARG A 159 10.22 8.38 5.28
N VAL A 160 11.45 8.88 5.16
CA VAL A 160 12.58 8.11 4.62
C VAL A 160 12.85 6.87 5.48
N ALA A 161 12.85 7.01 6.81
CA ALA A 161 13.09 5.88 7.71
C ALA A 161 12.02 4.79 7.57
N LEU A 162 10.74 5.16 7.51
CA LEU A 162 9.63 4.23 7.34
C LEU A 162 9.64 3.58 5.96
N SER A 163 9.83 4.37 4.88
CA SER A 163 9.78 3.89 3.49
C SER A 163 10.75 2.75 3.18
N LYS A 164 11.80 2.56 3.99
CA LYS A 164 12.78 1.50 3.82
C LYS A 164 12.23 0.10 4.12
N GLY A 165 11.13 -0.02 4.86
CA GLY A 165 10.55 -1.33 5.21
C GLY A 165 11.52 -2.22 5.99
N ARG A 166 12.20 -1.65 6.99
CA ARG A 166 13.22 -2.33 7.83
C ARG A 166 12.91 -2.23 9.33
N ARG A 167 11.63 -2.19 9.70
CA ARG A 167 11.25 -2.32 11.12
C ARG A 167 11.71 -3.69 11.65
N ALA A 168 11.98 -3.81 12.93
CA ALA A 168 12.16 -5.12 13.53
C ALA A 168 10.91 -5.98 13.24
N GLU A 169 11.12 -7.26 12.97
CA GLU A 169 10.02 -8.22 12.88
C GLU A 169 9.61 -8.66 14.28
N ASP A 170 8.36 -9.09 14.44
CA ASP A 170 7.89 -9.60 15.73
C ASP A 170 8.69 -10.85 16.12
N GLY A 171 9.44 -10.73 17.23
CA GLY A 171 10.14 -11.86 17.84
C GLY A 171 9.17 -12.76 18.61
N SER A 172 9.55 -14.03 18.79
CA SER A 172 8.79 -14.97 19.64
C SER A 172 8.91 -14.66 21.14
N VAL A 173 9.86 -13.80 21.53
CA VAL A 173 10.13 -13.41 22.91
C VAL A 173 9.90 -11.91 23.07
N VAL A 174 9.13 -11.55 24.10
CA VAL A 174 8.90 -10.15 24.48
C VAL A 174 10.05 -9.68 25.38
N ASP A 175 10.79 -8.68 24.92
CA ASP A 175 11.86 -8.04 25.70
C ASP A 175 11.28 -6.90 26.55
N TYR A 176 10.86 -7.24 27.78
CA TYR A 176 10.27 -6.28 28.72
C TYR A 176 11.25 -5.21 29.19
N GLU A 177 12.55 -5.50 29.23
CA GLU A 177 13.57 -4.53 29.63
C GLU A 177 13.74 -3.46 28.54
N LEU A 178 13.77 -3.88 27.27
CA LEU A 178 13.77 -2.97 26.13
C LEU A 178 12.47 -2.14 26.08
N ILE A 179 11.31 -2.70 26.41
CA ILE A 179 10.04 -1.96 26.52
C ILE A 179 10.12 -0.86 27.57
N ASP A 180 10.57 -1.17 28.77
CA ASP A 180 10.69 -0.17 29.84
C ASP A 180 11.72 0.91 29.46
N GLN A 181 12.85 0.52 28.89
CA GLN A 181 13.89 1.45 28.46
C GLN A 181 13.39 2.39 27.36
N ASP A 182 12.72 1.88 26.33
CA ASP A 182 12.24 2.72 25.23
C ASP A 182 11.05 3.59 25.66
N ALA A 183 10.21 3.14 26.59
CA ALA A 183 9.18 3.97 27.20
C ALA A 183 9.78 5.15 27.98
N ARG A 184 10.85 4.90 28.76
CA ARG A 184 11.60 5.95 29.46
C ARG A 184 12.26 6.91 28.48
N ASP A 185 12.95 6.38 27.49
CA ASP A 185 13.64 7.17 26.46
C ASP A 185 12.66 8.05 25.67
N LEU A 186 11.46 7.53 25.38
CA LEU A 186 10.41 8.28 24.70
C LEU A 186 9.85 9.40 25.60
N CYS A 187 9.67 9.13 26.89
CA CYS A 187 9.24 10.13 27.88
C CYS A 187 10.29 11.24 28.05
N ASP A 188 11.56 10.86 28.13
CA ASP A 188 12.70 11.77 28.28
C ASP A 188 12.91 12.62 27.02
N ALA A 189 12.65 12.03 25.84
CA ALA A 189 12.70 12.72 24.55
C ALA A 189 11.60 13.78 24.37
N GLY A 190 10.56 13.82 25.21
CA GLY A 190 9.45 14.76 25.08
C GLY A 190 9.07 15.47 26.37
N MET A 191 8.48 14.74 27.31
CA MET A 191 7.80 15.31 28.47
C MET A 191 8.77 15.83 29.54
N LYS A 192 9.96 15.24 29.68
CA LYS A 192 10.93 15.64 30.72
C LYS A 192 11.88 16.77 30.28
N ARG A 193 11.66 17.39 29.12
CA ARG A 193 12.51 18.46 28.61
C ARG A 193 11.71 19.61 28.00
N ARG A 194 12.33 20.78 27.88
CA ARG A 194 11.79 21.87 27.06
C ARG A 194 12.12 21.57 25.60
N GLY A 195 11.10 21.44 24.75
CA GLY A 195 11.23 21.01 23.35
C GLY A 195 11.09 19.49 23.18
N THR A 196 11.41 18.96 22.00
CA THR A 196 11.28 17.52 21.71
C THR A 196 12.52 17.02 20.96
N ASP A 197 13.05 15.89 21.39
CA ASP A 197 14.13 15.16 20.73
C ASP A 197 13.55 14.29 19.61
N VAL A 198 13.21 14.95 18.52
CA VAL A 198 12.56 14.32 17.36
C VAL A 198 13.40 13.17 16.77
N PRO A 199 14.74 13.27 16.64
CA PRO A 199 15.57 12.17 16.16
C PRO A 199 15.47 10.90 17.03
N LYS A 200 15.48 11.04 18.36
CA LYS A 200 15.30 9.91 19.28
C LYS A 200 13.93 9.27 19.11
N ARG A 201 12.87 10.08 18.99
CA ARG A 201 11.50 9.59 18.74
C ARG A 201 11.37 8.84 17.42
N ILE A 202 11.93 9.37 16.33
CA ILE A 202 11.94 8.70 15.02
C ILE A 202 12.66 7.36 15.15
N SER A 203 13.86 7.34 15.74
CA SER A 203 14.62 6.09 15.91
C SER A 203 13.82 5.02 16.65
N ILE A 204 13.10 5.36 17.71
CA ILE A 204 12.29 4.39 18.47
C ILE A 204 11.10 3.95 17.62
N LEU A 205 10.28 4.89 17.15
CA LEU A 205 9.01 4.60 16.47
C LEU A 205 9.17 3.89 15.12
N THR A 206 10.30 4.03 14.43
CA THR A 206 10.54 3.36 13.14
C THR A 206 11.34 2.08 13.24
N LYS A 207 11.81 1.69 14.44
CA LYS A 207 12.54 0.43 14.64
C LYS A 207 11.67 -0.68 15.18
N TRP A 208 10.60 -0.36 15.89
CA TRP A 208 9.81 -1.35 16.59
C TRP A 208 8.94 -2.15 15.64
N SER A 209 8.79 -3.43 15.96
CA SER A 209 7.75 -4.27 15.42
C SER A 209 6.39 -3.82 15.99
N VAL A 210 5.27 -4.22 15.38
CA VAL A 210 3.94 -3.70 15.75
C VAL A 210 3.52 -4.20 17.15
N SER A 211 3.89 -5.43 17.52
CA SER A 211 3.41 -6.07 18.75
C SER A 211 3.93 -5.41 20.05
N PRO A 212 5.21 -5.05 20.18
CA PRO A 212 5.71 -4.43 21.42
C PRO A 212 5.24 -2.99 21.65
N LEU A 213 4.73 -2.30 20.61
CA LEU A 213 4.12 -0.95 20.74
C LEU A 213 2.67 -0.99 21.25
N CYS A 214 1.99 -2.13 21.09
CA CYS A 214 0.65 -2.39 21.62
C CYS A 214 0.67 -3.68 22.44
N PRO A 215 1.18 -3.66 23.69
CA PRO A 215 0.95 -4.79 24.58
C PRO A 215 -0.56 -4.94 24.71
N SER A 216 -1.08 -6.09 24.27
CA SER A 216 -2.47 -6.47 24.55
C SER A 216 -2.70 -6.28 26.04
N LEU A 217 -3.64 -5.40 26.40
CA LEU A 217 -4.13 -5.25 27.77
C LEU A 217 -4.85 -6.55 28.14
N GLY A 218 -4.08 -7.57 28.49
CA GLY A 218 -4.56 -8.78 29.12
C GLY A 218 -4.94 -8.45 30.55
N GLY A 219 -6.22 -8.20 30.76
CA GLY A 219 -6.90 -8.11 32.05
C GLY A 219 -8.15 -8.94 32.03
#